data_AF-A0A4R5MNE8-F1
#
_entry.id   AF-A0A4R5MNE8-F1
#
_cell.length_a   1.000
_cell.length_b   1.000
_cell.length_c   1.000
_cell.angle_alpha   90.00
_cell.angle_beta   90.00
_cell.angle_gamma   90.00
#
_symmetry.space_group_name_H-M   'P 1'
#
loop_
_entity.id
_entity.type
_entity.pdbx_description
1 polymer ?
#
loop_
_entity_poly.entity_id
_entity_poly.type
_entity_poly.pdbx_seq_one_letter_code
_entity_poly.pdbx_strand_id
1 'polypeptide(L)' 'MSIEELKIEIAKKVFETDDENLLSELDILLTNHERTIIESLSQNVQDGIRKSLLQSEEGKIISFEEVKKRLAQRWS' A
#
# COMPACT_ATOMS: atom_id res chain seq x y z
N MET A 1 4.46 -12.98 23.35
CA MET A 1 3.46 -13.13 22.28
C MET A 1 4.01 -12.42 21.04
N SER A 2 4.02 -13.08 19.89
CA SER A 2 4.44 -12.49 18.62
C SER A 2 3.35 -11.61 18.02
N ILE A 3 3.72 -10.80 17.02
CA ILE A 3 2.76 -9.97 16.27
C ILE A 3 1.75 -10.86 15.52
N GLU A 4 2.20 -11.99 14.99
CA GLU A 4 1.36 -12.99 14.35
C GLU A 4 0.33 -13.59 15.32
N GLU A 5 0.75 -13.92 16.55
CA GLU A 5 -0.14 -14.42 17.59
C GLU A 5 -1.21 -13.40 17.98
N LEU A 6 -0.83 -12.11 18.10
CA LEU A 6 -1.75 -11.01 18.38
C LEU A 6 -2.79 -10.83 17.27
N LYS A 7 -2.38 -10.90 16.00
CA LYS A 7 -3.30 -10.79 14.85
C LYS A 7 -4.33 -11.91 14.84
N ILE A 8 -3.90 -13.14 15.12
CA ILE A 8 -4.78 -14.31 15.20
C ILE A 8 -5.79 -14.16 16.34
N GLU A 9 -5.36 -13.65 17.50
CA GLU A 9 -6.25 -13.44 18.64
C GLU A 9 -7.31 -12.37 18.36
N ILE A 10 -6.93 -11.27 17.72
CA ILE A 10 -7.87 -10.22 17.31
C ILE A 10 -8.88 -10.77 16.31
N ALA A 11 -8.44 -11.53 15.30
CA ALA A 11 -9.33 -12.13 14.32
C ALA A 11 -10.38 -13.05 14.99
N LYS A 12 -9.99 -13.86 15.97
CA LYS A 12 -10.92 -14.72 16.72
C LYS A 12 -11.98 -13.90 17.47
N LYS A 13 -11.57 -12.85 18.17
CA LYS A 13 -12.49 -11.96 18.91
C LYS A 13 -13.49 -11.26 17.98
N VAL A 14 -13.05 -10.93 16.75
CA VAL A 14 -13.91 -10.32 15.72
C VAL A 14 -14.90 -11.34 15.16
N PHE A 15 -14.52 -12.61 15.01
CA PHE A 15 -15.47 -13.67 14.59
C PHE A 15 -16.51 -14.02 15.65
N GLU A 16 -16.19 -13.78 16.93
CA GLU A 16 -17.05 -14.11 18.08
C GLU A 16 -17.97 -12.95 18.50
N THR A 17 -17.86 -11.77 17.86
CA THR A 17 -18.67 -10.59 18.19
C THR A 17 -19.82 -10.40 17.22
N ASP A 18 -21.02 -10.12 17.75
CA ASP A 18 -22.22 -9.75 16.98
C ASP A 18 -22.47 -8.22 17.00
N ASP A 19 -21.53 -7.44 17.55
CA ASP A 19 -21.64 -5.97 17.58
C ASP A 19 -21.36 -5.37 16.20
N GLU A 20 -22.43 -5.11 15.45
CA GLU A 20 -22.37 -4.54 14.10
C GLU A 20 -21.65 -3.17 14.05
N ASN A 21 -21.71 -2.36 15.11
CA ASN A 21 -21.03 -1.06 15.14
C ASN A 21 -19.51 -1.27 15.22
N LEU A 22 -19.07 -2.17 16.09
CA LEU A 22 -17.65 -2.52 16.22
C LEU A 22 -17.09 -3.13 14.93
N LEU A 23 -17.86 -4.00 14.27
CA LEU A 23 -17.48 -4.59 13.00
C LEU A 23 -17.36 -3.54 11.88
N SER A 24 -18.28 -2.57 11.84
CA SER A 24 -18.25 -1.44 10.90
C SER A 24 -17.03 -0.52 11.12
N GLU A 25 -16.74 -0.15 12.37
CA GLU A 25 -15.56 0.65 12.70
C GLU A 25 -14.25 -0.06 12.33
N LEU A 26 -14.20 -1.38 12.54
CA LEU A 26 -13.05 -2.20 12.17
C LEU A 26 -12.87 -2.30 10.65
N ASP A 27 -13.96 -2.45 9.89
CA ASP A 27 -13.92 -2.46 8.43
C ASP A 27 -13.38 -1.13 7.89
N ILE A 28 -13.81 -0.01 8.46
CA ILE A 28 -13.29 1.32 8.13
C ILE A 28 -11.79 1.41 8.44
N LEU A 29 -11.34 0.94 9.60
CA LEU A 29 -9.93 0.97 9.99
C LEU A 29 -9.05 0.14 9.04
N LEU A 30 -9.48 -1.09 8.74
CA LEU A 30 -8.76 -2.01 7.88
C LEU A 30 -8.73 -1.52 6.42
N THR A 31 -9.83 -0.95 5.94
CA THR A 31 -9.95 -0.42 4.58
C THR A 31 -9.17 0.90 4.41
N ASN A 32 -9.14 1.75 5.44
CA ASN A 32 -8.38 3.02 5.40
C ASN A 32 -6.86 2.81 5.48
N HIS A 33 -6.39 1.72 6.09
CA HIS A 33 -4.95 1.47 6.10
C HIS A 33 -4.36 1.21 4.70
N GLU A 34 -5.18 0.76 3.74
CA GLU A 34 -4.77 0.62 2.33
C GLU A 34 -5.17 1.82 1.46
N ARG A 35 -6.24 2.55 1.77
CA ARG A 35 -6.71 3.70 0.95
C ARG A 35 -6.02 5.04 1.21
N THR A 36 -5.44 5.27 2.39
CA THR A 36 -5.29 6.66 2.89
C THR A 36 -3.98 7.38 2.58
N ILE A 37 -3.32 7.14 1.44
CA ILE A 37 -2.26 8.10 1.00
C ILE A 37 -2.48 8.53 -0.44
N ILE A 38 -2.73 7.60 -1.37
CA ILE A 38 -2.78 7.93 -2.80
C ILE A 38 -3.92 8.92 -3.10
N GLU A 39 -5.12 8.70 -2.57
CA GLU A 39 -6.30 9.54 -2.86
C GLU A 39 -6.17 10.98 -2.31
N SER A 40 -5.33 11.19 -1.28
CA SER A 40 -5.04 12.51 -0.71
C SER A 40 -3.97 13.30 -1.47
N LEU A 41 -3.24 12.66 -2.40
CA LEU A 41 -2.21 13.32 -3.20
C LEU A 41 -2.85 14.12 -4.33
N SER A 42 -2.15 15.15 -4.82
CA SER A 42 -2.61 15.90 -5.98
C SER A 42 -2.74 15.00 -7.22
N GLN A 43 -3.69 15.30 -8.10
CA GLN A 43 -4.04 14.43 -9.24
C GLN A 43 -2.83 14.03 -10.09
N ASN A 44 -1.92 14.97 -10.35
CA ASN A 44 -0.68 14.73 -11.10
C ASN A 44 0.23 13.68 -10.44
N VAL A 45 0.27 13.63 -9.10
CA VAL A 45 1.04 12.65 -8.35
C VAL A 45 0.35 11.29 -8.39
N GLN A 46 -0.98 11.26 -8.24
CA GLN A 46 -1.76 10.02 -8.38
C GLN A 46 -1.56 9.39 -9.76
N ASP A 47 -1.65 10.18 -10.84
CA ASP A 47 -1.48 9.69 -12.20
C ASP A 47 -0.04 9.19 -12.44
N GLY A 48 0.95 9.84 -11.85
CA GLY A 48 2.35 9.38 -11.87
C GLY A 48 2.54 8.03 -11.18
N ILE A 49 1.91 7.83 -10.02
CA ILE A 49 1.94 6.57 -9.27
C ILE A 49 1.24 5.47 -10.06
N ARG A 50 0.01 5.70 -10.55
CA ARG A 50 -0.74 4.73 -11.37
C ARG A 50 0.05 4.31 -12.60
N LYS A 51 0.66 5.27 -13.30
CA LYS A 51 1.51 4.99 -14.47
C LYS A 51 2.73 4.15 -14.12
N SER A 52 3.37 4.42 -12.98
CA SER A 52 4.55 3.67 -12.53
C SER A 52 4.19 2.23 -12.15
N LEU A 53 3.04 2.02 -11.51
CA LEU A 53 2.52 0.68 -11.19
C LEU A 53 2.26 -0.13 -12.46
N LEU A 54 1.57 0.44 -13.45
CA LEU A 54 1.36 -0.20 -14.75
C LEU A 54 2.67 -0.57 -15.46
N GLN A 55 3.66 0.34 -15.44
CA GLN A 55 4.98 0.05 -16.00
C GLN A 55 5.70 -1.10 -15.29
N SER A 56 5.49 -1.25 -13.97
CA SER A 56 6.03 -2.38 -13.20
C SER A 56 5.38 -3.70 -13.62
N GLU A 57 4.06 -3.73 -13.77
CA GLU A 57 3.32 -4.92 -14.23
C GLU A 57 3.75 -5.34 -15.65
N GLU A 58 4.00 -4.36 -16.52
CA GLU A 58 4.49 -4.59 -17.88
C GLU A 58 5.99 -4.96 -17.95
N GLY A 59 6.69 -5.07 -16.81
CA GLY A 59 8.12 -5.37 -16.74
C GLY A 59 9.01 -4.25 -17.29
N LYS A 60 8.49 -3.03 -17.45
CA LYS A 60 9.20 -1.84 -17.96
C LYS A 60 9.91 -1.05 -16.86
N ILE A 61 10.29 -1.72 -15.77
CA ILE A 61 11.08 -1.14 -14.68
C ILE A 61 12.55 -1.47 -14.88
N ILE A 62 13.41 -0.52 -14.53
CA ILE A 62 14.86 -0.72 -14.51
C ILE A 62 15.34 -0.75 -13.06
N SER A 63 16.42 -1.48 -12.79
CA SER A 63 16.99 -1.54 -11.45
C SER A 63 17.51 -0.18 -11.01
N PHE A 64 17.54 0.04 -9.70
CA PHE A 64 18.08 1.27 -9.12
C PHE A 64 19.53 1.57 -9.57
N GLU A 65 20.35 0.53 -9.70
CA GLU A 65 21.73 0.67 -10.19
C GLU A 65 21.78 1.09 -11.67
N GLU A 66 20.87 0.59 -12.49
CA GLU A 66 20.74 1.03 -13.89
C GLU A 66 20.26 2.48 -13.99
N VAL A 67 19.37 2.93 -13.10
CA VAL A 67 18.97 4.35 -12.99
C VAL A 67 20.18 5.23 -12.69
N LYS A 68 20.97 4.88 -11.66
CA LYS A 68 22.19 5.63 -11.29
C LYS A 68 23.18 5.73 -12.43
N LYS A 69 23.43 4.60 -13.11
CA LYS A 69 24.34 4.55 -14.26
C LYS A 69 23.91 5.51 -15.37
N ARG A 70 22.63 5.52 -15.73
CA ARG A 70 22.10 6.42 -16.79
C ARG A 70 22.18 7.90 -16.40
N LEU A 71 21.92 8.23 -15.15
CA LEU A 71 22.04 9.61 -14.65
C LEU A 71 23.50 10.09 -14.70
N ALA A 72 24.44 9.26 -14.27
CA ALA A 72 25.87 9.59 -14.34
C ALA A 72 26.33 9.83 -15.79
N GLN A 73 25.85 9.04 -16.75
CA GLN A 73 26.18 9.17 -18.18
C GLN A 73 25.57 10.42 -18.84
N ARG A 74 24.40 10.88 -18.38
CA ARG A 74 23.70 12.02 -18.98
C ARG A 74 24.26 13.38 -18.55
N TRP A 75 25.01 13.41 -17.45
CA TRP A 75 25.58 14.63 -16.86
C TRP A 75 27.12 14.64 -16.90
N SER A 76 27.73 13.69 -17.61
CA SER A 76 29.13 13.68 -18.00
C SER A 76 29.31 14.24 -19.40
#